data_AF-A0A6A7GBQ9-F1
#
_entry.id   AF-A0A6A7GBQ9-F1
#
_cell.length_a   1.000
_cell.length_b   1.000
_cell.length_c   1.000
_cell.angle_alpha   90.00
_cell.angle_beta   90.00
_cell.angle_gamma   90.00
#
_symmetry.space_group_name_H-M   'P 1'
#
loop_
_entity.id
_entity.type
_entity.pdbx_description
1 polymer ?
#
loop_
_entity_poly.entity_id
_entity_poly.type
_entity_poly.pdbx_seq_one_letter_code
_entity_poly.pdbx_strand_id
1 'polypeptide(L)'
;ARKEVIVAGGVYESPKLLMLSGIGPEKELAQFGIKTAVESPHVGQNLIDHPIVPHAFRLKDGLGLDDHLLRAGPQKEGAVTAYQRDRSGPLGSGLLELVGFPRIDDRLNKIKEYVKAKQENGGKDPFGPARIKAGVCEAAIGRPSRRPVHQHQLSREQS
;
A
#
# COMPACT_ATOMS: atom_id res chain seq x y z
N ALA A 1 -2.85 -0.33 29.83
CA ALA A 1 -4.04 0.29 29.20
C ALA A 1 -5.29 -0.18 29.95
N ARG A 2 -6.22 0.72 30.35
CA ARG A 2 -7.40 0.36 31.16
C ARG A 2 -8.66 0.01 30.36
N LYS A 3 -8.70 0.37 29.07
CA LYS A 3 -9.83 0.09 28.18
C LYS A 3 -9.37 -0.78 27.01
N GLU A 4 -8.59 -0.20 26.11
CA GLU A 4 -8.19 -0.83 24.86
C GLU A 4 -6.74 -0.50 24.51
N VAL A 5 -6.17 -1.31 23.62
CA VAL A 5 -4.85 -1.10 23.02
C VAL A 5 -5.03 -1.08 21.50
N ILE A 6 -4.58 -0.01 20.85
CA ILE A 6 -4.62 0.13 19.38
C ILE A 6 -3.21 -0.09 18.86
N VAL A 7 -3.06 -1.04 17.93
CA VAL A 7 -1.78 -1.31 17.25
C VAL A 7 -1.75 -0.54 15.94
N ALA A 8 -0.83 0.42 15.83
CA ALA A 8 -0.71 1.33 14.68
C ALA A 8 0.74 1.47 14.19
N GLY A 9 1.49 0.36 14.13
CA GLY A 9 2.88 0.32 13.64
C GLY A 9 3.04 0.38 12.11
N GLY A 10 1.93 0.43 11.36
CA GLY A 10 1.95 0.37 9.90
C GLY A 10 2.10 -1.05 9.36
N VAL A 11 2.23 -1.18 8.02
CA VAL A 11 2.11 -2.46 7.31
C VAL A 11 3.20 -3.48 7.67
N TYR A 12 4.39 -3.04 8.09
CA TYR A 12 5.50 -3.93 8.45
C TYR A 12 5.55 -4.24 9.96
N GLU A 13 5.43 -3.21 10.80
CA GLU A 13 5.64 -3.37 12.25
C GLU A 13 4.41 -3.90 12.98
N SER A 14 3.19 -3.56 12.54
CA SER A 14 1.97 -4.11 13.14
C SER A 14 1.91 -5.64 13.08
N PRO A 15 2.05 -6.30 11.91
CA PRO A 15 2.03 -7.76 11.87
C PRO A 15 3.23 -8.38 12.60
N LYS A 16 4.41 -7.75 12.57
CA LYS A 16 5.57 -8.22 13.34
C LYS A 16 5.28 -8.21 14.85
N LEU A 17 4.73 -7.12 15.39
CA LEU A 17 4.39 -7.01 16.81
C LEU A 17 3.32 -8.02 17.22
N LEU A 18 2.31 -8.25 16.37
CA LEU A 18 1.29 -9.28 16.60
C LEU A 18 1.93 -10.67 16.66
N MET A 19 2.81 -11.01 15.71
CA MET A 19 3.52 -12.30 15.71
C MET A 19 4.40 -12.47 16.95
N LEU A 20 5.17 -11.45 17.34
CA LEU A 20 5.96 -11.47 18.58
C LEU A 20 5.11 -11.61 19.84
N SER A 21 3.84 -11.20 19.78
CA SER A 21 2.85 -11.37 20.84
C SER A 21 2.10 -12.71 20.78
N GLY A 22 2.49 -13.61 19.87
CA GLY A 22 1.86 -14.93 19.68
C GLY A 22 0.59 -14.92 18.84
N ILE A 23 0.32 -13.85 18.07
CA ILE A 23 -0.85 -13.72 17.19
C ILE A 23 -0.37 -13.78 15.74
N GLY A 24 -0.54 -14.93 15.07
CA GLY A 24 -0.05 -15.12 13.70
C GLY A 24 -0.09 -16.58 13.24
N PRO A 25 0.61 -16.94 12.15
CA PRO A 25 0.65 -18.30 11.64
C PRO A 25 1.48 -19.23 12.55
N GLU A 26 0.87 -20.26 13.13
CA GLU A 26 1.47 -21.13 14.15
C GLU A 26 2.78 -21.77 13.68
N LYS A 27 2.84 -22.21 12.43
CA LYS A 27 4.05 -22.81 11.86
C LYS A 27 5.22 -21.83 11.81
N GLU A 28 4.95 -20.57 11.50
CA GLU A 28 5.97 -19.51 11.44
C GLU A 28 6.39 -19.12 12.86
N LEU A 29 5.44 -18.95 13.78
CA LEU A 29 5.72 -18.65 15.19
C LEU A 29 6.57 -19.74 15.86
N ALA A 30 6.27 -21.02 15.59
CA ALA A 30 7.01 -22.15 16.12
C ALA A 30 8.47 -22.19 15.65
N GLN A 31 8.77 -21.71 14.43
CA GLN A 31 10.16 -21.63 13.92
C GLN A 31 11.03 -20.69 14.76
N PHE A 32 10.43 -19.69 15.41
CA PHE A 32 11.12 -18.73 16.25
C PHE A 32 10.94 -18.98 17.76
N GLY A 33 10.39 -20.15 18.14
CA GLY A 33 10.17 -20.51 19.55
C GLY A 33 9.08 -19.68 20.24
N ILE A 34 8.19 -19.04 19.46
CA ILE A 34 7.10 -18.22 19.98
C ILE A 34 5.87 -19.10 20.21
N LYS A 35 5.32 -19.08 21.43
CA LYS A 35 4.06 -19.77 21.72
C LYS A 35 2.89 -19.05 21.05
N THR A 36 2.15 -19.77 20.22
CA THR A 36 0.91 -19.26 19.61
C THR A 36 -0.16 -19.04 20.69
N ALA A 37 -0.60 -17.80 20.83
CA ALA A 37 -1.75 -17.41 21.64
C ALA A 37 -3.04 -17.42 20.82
N VAL A 38 -2.98 -16.96 19.56
CA VAL A 38 -4.09 -16.97 18.61
C VAL A 38 -3.57 -17.33 17.23
N GLU A 39 -4.09 -18.42 16.65
CA GLU A 39 -3.80 -18.79 15.27
C GLU A 39 -4.48 -17.82 14.31
N SER A 40 -3.68 -17.09 13.54
CA SER A 40 -4.16 -16.11 12.56
C SER A 40 -3.27 -16.13 11.31
N PRO A 41 -3.59 -16.99 10.32
CA PRO A 41 -2.70 -17.29 9.20
C PRO A 41 -2.52 -16.11 8.22
N HIS A 42 -3.31 -15.04 8.35
CA HIS A 42 -3.23 -13.86 7.51
C HIS A 42 -2.34 -12.74 8.09
N VAL A 43 -1.91 -12.83 9.35
CA VAL A 43 -0.99 -11.83 9.91
C VAL A 43 0.33 -11.91 9.16
N GLY A 44 0.78 -10.77 8.63
CA GLY A 44 2.00 -10.67 7.81
C GLY A 44 1.80 -11.06 6.34
N GLN A 45 0.61 -11.55 5.95
CA GLN A 45 0.28 -11.92 4.57
C GLN A 45 -0.44 -10.79 3.83
N ASN A 46 -0.72 -10.98 2.54
CA ASN A 46 -1.45 -10.04 1.68
C ASN A 46 -0.80 -8.66 1.56
N LEU A 47 0.54 -8.58 1.67
CA LEU A 47 1.28 -7.37 1.33
C LEU A 47 1.11 -7.08 -0.17
N ILE A 48 0.55 -5.91 -0.49
CA ILE A 48 0.39 -5.41 -1.85
C ILE A 48 1.03 -4.04 -1.90
N ASP A 49 1.86 -3.81 -2.91
CA ASP A 49 2.52 -2.54 -3.16
C ASP A 49 2.47 -2.18 -4.65
N HIS A 50 2.70 -0.91 -4.97
CA HIS A 50 2.76 -0.43 -6.34
C HIS A 50 4.20 -0.49 -6.86
N PRO A 51 4.52 -1.31 -7.87
CA PRO A 51 5.86 -1.29 -8.47
C PRO A 51 6.08 0.03 -9.22
N ILE A 52 7.24 0.66 -9.02
CA ILE A 52 7.59 1.95 -9.63
C ILE A 52 8.87 1.80 -10.46
N VAL A 53 8.87 2.35 -11.68
CA VAL A 53 10.05 2.47 -12.55
C VAL A 53 10.30 3.95 -12.85
N PRO A 54 11.12 4.65 -12.03
CA PRO A 54 11.38 6.07 -12.23
C PRO A 54 12.35 6.29 -13.39
N HIS A 55 12.15 7.37 -14.14
CA HIS A 55 13.04 7.79 -15.22
C HIS A 55 13.33 9.28 -15.07
N ALA A 56 14.60 9.67 -15.20
CA ALA A 56 15.02 11.06 -15.13
C ALA A 56 15.35 11.58 -16.54
N PHE A 57 14.82 12.76 -16.87
CA PHE A 57 15.12 13.46 -18.12
C PHE A 57 15.79 14.79 -17.80
N ARG A 58 16.87 15.11 -18.50
CA ARG A 58 17.50 16.44 -18.37
C ARG A 58 16.61 17.48 -19.07
N LEU A 59 16.17 18.47 -18.30
CA LEU A 59 15.46 19.62 -18.83
C LEU A 59 16.45 20.70 -19.28
N LYS A 60 15.96 21.66 -20.07
CA LYS A 60 16.69 22.90 -20.33
C LYS A 60 16.82 23.69 -19.04
N ASP A 61 17.88 24.48 -18.94
CA ASP A 61 18.16 25.29 -17.77
C ASP A 61 16.97 26.23 -17.47
N GLY A 62 16.64 26.38 -16.18
CA GLY A 62 15.50 27.18 -15.71
C GLY A 62 14.13 26.49 -15.75
N LEU A 63 14.00 25.29 -16.33
CA LEU A 63 12.73 24.53 -16.32
C LEU A 63 12.62 23.49 -15.20
N GLY A 64 13.69 23.30 -14.42
CA GLY A 64 13.74 22.43 -13.25
C GLY A 64 14.04 23.21 -11.98
N LEU A 65 13.90 22.53 -10.83
CA LEU A 65 14.16 23.12 -9.51
C LEU A 65 15.51 22.68 -8.92
N ASP A 66 16.35 21.99 -9.69
CA ASP A 66 17.64 21.45 -9.25
C ASP A 66 18.54 22.51 -8.61
N ASP A 67 18.68 23.68 -9.25
CA ASP A 67 19.52 24.78 -8.76
C ASP A 67 18.91 25.52 -7.55
N HIS A 68 17.59 25.41 -7.36
CA HIS A 68 16.87 26.08 -6.28
C HIS A 68 16.75 25.20 -5.02
N LEU A 69 16.85 23.88 -5.15
CA LEU A 69 16.58 22.94 -4.06
C LEU A 69 17.76 22.00 -3.76
N LEU A 70 18.41 21.48 -4.79
CA LEU A 70 19.41 20.43 -4.64
C LEU A 70 20.82 21.01 -4.58
N ARG A 71 21.22 21.77 -5.60
CA ARG A 71 22.61 22.25 -5.77
C ARG A 71 22.89 23.47 -4.90
N ALA A 72 24.11 23.55 -4.38
CA ALA A 72 24.55 24.73 -3.64
C ALA A 72 24.72 25.92 -4.59
N GLY A 73 24.28 27.10 -4.17
CA GLY A 73 24.41 28.33 -4.94
C GLY A 73 23.41 29.40 -4.51
N PRO A 74 23.53 30.61 -5.08
CA PRO A 74 22.69 31.76 -4.72
C PRO A 74 21.18 31.51 -4.86
N GLN A 75 20.77 30.68 -5.83
CA GLN A 75 19.37 30.33 -6.06
C GLN A 75 18.79 29.52 -4.89
N LYS A 76 19.55 28.54 -4.38
CA LYS A 76 19.16 27.75 -3.20
C LYS A 76 19.18 28.60 -1.94
N GLU A 77 20.19 29.44 -1.76
CA GLU A 77 20.26 30.37 -0.62
C GLU A 77 19.06 31.31 -0.61
N GLY A 78 18.72 31.90 -1.75
CA GLY A 78 17.54 32.75 -1.90
C GLY A 78 16.23 32.01 -1.58
N ALA A 79 16.08 30.77 -2.04
CA ALA A 79 14.93 29.93 -1.72
C ALA A 79 14.83 29.65 -0.21
N VAL A 80 15.95 29.33 0.45
CA VAL A 80 16.03 29.13 1.91
C VAL A 80 15.65 30.39 2.68
N THR A 81 16.21 31.53 2.30
CA THR A 81 15.91 32.81 2.97
C THR A 81 14.44 33.19 2.84
N ALA A 82 13.84 33.04 1.64
CA ALA A 82 12.42 33.28 1.44
C ALA A 82 11.56 32.37 2.35
N TYR A 83 11.87 31.07 2.38
CA TYR A 83 11.13 30.12 3.20
C TYR A 83 11.28 30.37 4.71
N GLN A 84 12.45 30.81 5.17
CA GLN A 84 12.66 31.17 6.58
C GLN A 84 11.91 32.43 6.97
N ARG A 85 11.82 33.41 6.07
CA ARG A 85 11.17 34.69 6.33
C ARG A 85 9.67 34.54 6.52
N ASP A 86 8.99 33.86 5.59
CA ASP A 86 7.52 33.86 5.54
C ASP A 86 6.93 32.55 4.99
N ARG A 87 7.74 31.48 4.90
CA ARG A 87 7.35 30.19 4.31
C ARG A 87 7.00 30.24 2.82
N SER A 88 7.33 31.33 2.12
CA SER A 88 7.19 31.43 0.67
C SER A 88 8.34 30.75 -0.09
N GLY A 89 8.20 30.67 -1.41
CA GLY A 89 9.22 30.13 -2.29
C GLY A 89 9.15 28.60 -2.50
N PRO A 90 10.05 28.05 -3.32
CA PRO A 90 9.93 26.68 -3.83
C PRO A 90 10.21 25.60 -2.78
N LEU A 91 10.81 25.94 -1.64
CA LEU A 91 11.12 24.96 -0.57
C LEU A 91 9.88 24.40 0.13
N GLY A 92 8.75 25.10 0.08
CA GLY A 92 7.47 24.59 0.57
C GLY A 92 6.76 23.67 -0.42
N SER A 93 7.26 23.52 -1.65
CA SER A 93 6.63 22.70 -2.69
C SER A 93 6.82 21.21 -2.41
N GLY A 94 5.78 20.42 -2.66
CA GLY A 94 5.83 18.96 -2.67
C GLY A 94 6.46 18.36 -3.94
N LEU A 95 6.89 19.20 -4.90
CA LEU A 95 7.59 18.83 -6.14
C LEU A 95 6.77 18.00 -7.15
N LEU A 96 5.50 17.73 -6.87
CA LEU A 96 4.58 17.04 -7.76
C LEU A 96 3.36 17.91 -8.01
N GLU A 97 3.33 18.58 -9.16
CA GLU A 97 2.27 19.55 -9.52
C GLU A 97 1.21 18.95 -10.47
N LEU A 98 1.59 17.96 -11.27
CA LEU A 98 0.71 17.31 -12.25
C LEU A 98 0.82 15.79 -12.14
N VAL A 99 -0.32 15.11 -12.06
CA VAL A 99 -0.42 13.65 -11.97
C VAL A 99 -1.40 13.14 -13.04
N GLY A 100 -0.95 12.15 -13.83
CA GLY A 100 -1.78 11.52 -14.86
C GLY A 100 -2.15 10.09 -14.49
N PHE A 101 -3.42 9.71 -14.70
CA PHE A 101 -3.94 8.35 -14.47
C PHE A 101 -4.54 7.75 -15.76
N PRO A 102 -3.71 7.44 -16.78
CA PRO A 102 -4.20 6.88 -18.05
C PRO A 102 -4.51 5.39 -17.95
N ARG A 103 -5.46 4.93 -18.77
CA ARG A 103 -5.51 3.51 -19.18
C ARG A 103 -4.58 3.30 -20.38
N ILE A 104 -3.94 2.15 -20.44
CA ILE A 104 -2.99 1.81 -21.52
C ILE A 104 -3.25 0.43 -22.15
N ASP A 105 -4.52 -0.02 -22.14
CA ASP A 105 -4.93 -1.33 -22.66
C ASP A 105 -4.42 -1.59 -24.09
N ASP A 106 -4.56 -0.61 -24.98
CA ASP A 106 -4.14 -0.72 -26.39
C ASP A 106 -2.63 -0.98 -26.54
N ARG A 107 -1.82 -0.53 -25.57
CA ARG A 107 -0.37 -0.81 -25.54
C ARG A 107 -0.10 -2.17 -24.93
N LEU A 108 -0.72 -2.48 -23.78
CA LEU A 108 -0.50 -3.72 -23.05
C LEU A 108 -0.95 -4.95 -23.84
N ASN A 109 -2.07 -4.87 -24.57
CA ASN A 109 -2.58 -5.97 -25.39
C ASN A 109 -1.68 -6.31 -26.59
N LYS A 110 -0.68 -5.48 -26.92
CA LYS A 110 0.33 -5.77 -27.95
C LYS A 110 1.53 -6.55 -27.41
N ILE A 111 1.69 -6.61 -26.08
CA ILE A 111 2.81 -7.28 -25.41
C ILE A 111 2.42 -8.73 -25.15
N LYS A 112 3.13 -9.68 -25.77
CA LYS A 112 2.80 -11.12 -25.73
C LYS A 112 2.84 -11.67 -24.30
N GLU A 113 3.82 -11.23 -23.52
CA GLU A 113 4.04 -11.61 -22.13
C GLU A 113 2.88 -11.17 -21.24
N TYR A 114 2.39 -9.94 -21.42
CA TYR A 114 1.24 -9.42 -20.67
C TYR A 114 -0.03 -10.19 -21.02
N VAL A 115 -0.30 -10.43 -22.30
CA VAL A 115 -1.50 -11.17 -22.74
C VAL A 115 -1.50 -12.59 -22.18
N LYS A 116 -0.35 -13.27 -22.22
CA LYS A 116 -0.19 -14.59 -21.62
C LYS A 116 -0.46 -14.56 -20.11
N ALA A 117 0.18 -13.63 -19.38
CA ALA A 117 -0.01 -13.50 -17.93
C ALA A 117 -1.47 -13.19 -17.55
N LYS A 118 -2.14 -12.34 -18.32
CA LYS A 118 -3.56 -12.02 -18.15
C LYS A 118 -4.46 -13.24 -18.35
N GLN A 119 -4.19 -14.07 -19.36
CA GLN A 119 -4.91 -15.32 -19.58
C GLN A 119 -4.70 -16.31 -18.44
N GLU A 120 -3.46 -16.48 -17.99
CA GLU A 120 -3.11 -17.33 -16.84
C GLU A 120 -3.77 -16.85 -15.53
N ASN A 121 -4.03 -15.54 -15.41
CA ASN A 121 -4.74 -14.92 -14.28
C ASN A 121 -6.28 -14.85 -14.47
N GLY A 122 -6.85 -15.71 -15.32
CA GLY A 122 -8.30 -15.78 -15.52
C GLY A 122 -8.90 -14.53 -16.17
N GLY A 123 -8.14 -13.87 -17.04
CA GLY A 123 -8.54 -12.66 -17.77
C GLY A 123 -8.36 -11.36 -16.98
N LYS A 124 -7.90 -11.42 -15.72
CA LYS A 124 -7.66 -10.25 -14.86
C LYS A 124 -6.26 -9.70 -15.06
N ASP A 125 -6.11 -8.41 -14.80
CA ASP A 125 -4.81 -7.75 -14.89
C ASP A 125 -3.77 -8.47 -13.99
N PRO A 126 -2.63 -8.92 -14.53
CA PRO A 126 -1.59 -9.59 -13.76
C PRO A 126 -0.93 -8.70 -12.70
N PHE A 127 -1.01 -7.37 -12.82
CA PHE A 127 -0.52 -6.42 -11.82
C PHE A 127 -1.58 -6.04 -10.78
N GLY A 128 -2.83 -6.47 -10.99
CA GLY A 128 -3.88 -6.33 -9.98
C GLY A 128 -3.72 -7.35 -8.85
N PRO A 129 -4.45 -7.19 -7.74
CA PRO A 129 -4.48 -8.20 -6.68
C PRO A 129 -4.93 -9.54 -7.27
N ALA A 130 -3.98 -10.47 -7.38
CA ALA A 130 -4.26 -11.82 -7.87
C ALA A 130 -5.29 -12.48 -6.95
N ARG A 131 -6.09 -13.40 -7.51
CA ARG A 131 -6.75 -14.39 -6.64
C ARG A 131 -5.62 -15.20 -6.00
N ILE A 132 -5.49 -15.14 -4.68
CA ILE A 132 -4.80 -16.20 -3.93
C ILE A 132 -5.42 -17.50 -4.42
N LYS A 133 -4.61 -18.40 -5.01
CA LYS A 133 -5.12 -19.69 -5.47
C LYS A 133 -5.90 -20.32 -4.33
N ALA A 134 -7.19 -20.59 -4.56
CA ALA A 134 -8.02 -21.38 -3.67
C ALA A 134 -7.34 -22.75 -3.54
N GLY A 135 -6.66 -22.96 -2.41
CA GLY A 135 -5.78 -24.10 -2.21
C GLY A 135 -4.98 -24.02 -0.92
N VAL A 136 -4.75 -22.81 -0.38
CA VAL A 136 -4.15 -22.63 0.96
C VAL A 136 -5.19 -22.37 2.05
N CYS A 137 -6.37 -21.83 1.70
CA CYS A 137 -7.40 -21.47 2.68
C CYS A 137 -8.53 -22.49 2.90
N GLU A 138 -8.62 -23.58 2.11
CA GLU A 138 -9.76 -24.51 2.25
C GLU A 138 -9.61 -25.49 3.42
N ALA A 139 -8.40 -25.66 3.95
CA ALA A 139 -8.12 -26.62 5.02
C ALA A 139 -8.37 -26.10 6.45
N ALA A 140 -8.65 -24.80 6.65
CA ALA A 140 -8.70 -24.21 8.00
C ALA A 140 -10.02 -23.49 8.35
N ILE A 141 -11.01 -23.46 7.46
CA ILE A 141 -12.31 -22.86 7.74
C ILE A 141 -13.37 -23.96 7.73
N GLY A 142 -13.48 -24.68 8.85
CA GLY A 142 -14.72 -25.37 9.19
C GLY A 142 -15.83 -24.33 9.20
N ARG A 143 -16.72 -24.36 8.18
CA ARG A 143 -17.87 -23.45 8.09
C ARG A 143 -18.68 -23.55 9.39
N PRO A 144 -18.76 -22.49 10.23
CA PRO A 144 -19.74 -22.46 11.30
C PRO A 144 -21.11 -22.28 10.65
N SER A 145 -22.09 -23.08 11.06
CA SER A 145 -23.48 -22.95 10.60
C SER A 145 -23.95 -21.51 10.78
N ARG A 146 -24.44 -20.88 9.71
CA ARG A 146 -25.06 -19.56 9.77
C ARG A 146 -26.23 -19.61 10.76
N ARG A 147 -26.08 -19.00 11.95
CA ARG A 147 -27.24 -18.59 12.74
C ARG A 147 -27.82 -17.32 12.13
N PRO A 148 -29.15 -17.17 12.00
CA PRO A 148 -29.75 -15.99 11.42
C PRO A 148 -29.55 -14.80 12.37
N VAL A 149 -28.96 -13.72 11.86
CA VAL A 149 -28.94 -12.43 12.54
C VAL A 149 -30.25 -11.73 12.19
N HIS A 150 -31.07 -11.44 13.20
CA HIS A 150 -32.27 -10.63 13.05
C HIS A 150 -31.89 -9.23 12.57
N GLN A 151 -32.26 -8.89 11.34
CA GLN A 151 -32.25 -7.51 10.86
C GLN A 151 -33.43 -6.77 11.48
N HIS A 152 -33.15 -5.89 12.45
CA HIS A 152 -34.09 -4.83 12.80
C HIS A 152 -34.08 -3.79 11.67
N GLN A 153 -35.17 -3.76 10.90
CA GLN A 153 -35.50 -2.67 9.99
C GLN A 153 -35.71 -1.38 10.80
N LEU A 154 -34.81 -0.42 10.64
CA LEU A 154 -35.06 0.99 10.95
C LEU A 154 -35.45 1.68 9.64
N SER A 155 -36.76 1.72 9.39
CA SER A 155 -37.40 2.60 8.43
C SER A 155 -37.75 3.94 9.08
N ARG A 156 -37.77 5.03 8.29
CA ARG A 156 -38.13 6.44 8.60
C ARG A 156 -36.94 7.23 9.17
N GLU A 157 -36.63 8.45 8.78
CA GLU A 157 -37.30 9.52 8.04
C GLU A 157 -36.18 10.53 7.70
N GLN A 158 -36.01 10.92 6.44
CA GLN A 158 -35.44 12.24 6.12
C GLN A 158 -36.22 12.78 4.92
N SER A 159 -37.05 13.77 5.25
CA SER A 159 -37.55 14.79 4.34
C SER A 159 -36.44 15.80 4.02
#